data_AF-A0A3Q2WMS8-F1
#
_entry.id   AF-A0A3Q2WMS8-F1
#
_cell.length_a   1.000
_cell.length_b   1.000
_cell.length_c   1.000
_cell.angle_alpha   90.00
_cell.angle_beta   90.00
_cell.angle_gamma   90.00
#
_symmetry.space_group_name_H-M   'P 1'
#
loop_
_entity.id
_entity.type
_entity.pdbx_description
1 polymer ?
#
loop_
_entity_poly.entity_id
_entity_poly.type
_entity_poly.pdbx_seq_one_letter_code
_entity_poly.pdbx_strand_id
1 'polypeptide(L)'
;MKCPDLQKQALLTIHSICEKREDNVDLLREMGGVAFVYNLSKSSIVHPDVKETALFTLGTLAEANVYCKNSLCKNEIFADLADCLMKEDIPLKQKRLSVYLLLVLVANNKLGQTLAQTSGCLDVLLNLFRATFPISTEATFRAANATQTYQLWTSVSSALCGCVNNPQNEEGQRICVAAFPVIKIWLQQLTFPQTEIFQPICTFIAMTVANNSCVQESFSACGGLETLALTLGRLASAADTSLLSCQLSVIISKTLSACITDNSSLASGLAQYGVVLHLFSLLASPHLDPEDRLPILLSLGYCTEASEKHQSQLIWCGGLPIIITLLTEDSSEEVRRAATFILQTCKKATMCSGVGDPIAKQAENVEAPKHIEEIRSSAREMLHRINLLEKRRDVEGKQEDAVLPNSHEGRDQISLPALNLPLHIPQNEGVETVPRNITERGNNGTGALMSSHILPLEGASKQLEANRLVEWLCVCYLSEKK
;
A
#
# COMPACT_ATOMS: atom_id res chain seq x y z
N MET A 1 35.13 5.08 -28.61
CA MET A 1 35.09 6.56 -28.50
C MET A 1 36.12 6.99 -27.46
N LYS A 2 36.79 8.13 -27.62
CA LYS A 2 38.07 8.42 -26.91
C LYS A 2 37.95 9.18 -25.57
N CYS A 3 36.76 9.57 -25.10
CA CYS A 3 36.61 10.32 -23.84
C CYS A 3 35.31 9.97 -23.08
N PRO A 4 35.29 8.91 -22.26
CA PRO A 4 34.11 8.47 -21.50
C PRO A 4 33.54 9.54 -20.55
N ASP A 5 34.40 10.35 -19.92
CA ASP A 5 33.97 11.37 -18.96
C ASP A 5 33.11 12.46 -19.62
N LEU A 6 33.50 12.94 -20.80
CA LEU A 6 32.71 13.91 -21.55
C LEU A 6 31.37 13.32 -22.02
N GLN A 7 31.33 12.03 -22.36
CA GLN A 7 30.08 11.36 -22.74
C GLN A 7 29.12 11.26 -21.55
N LYS A 8 29.64 10.87 -20.38
CA LYS A 8 28.88 10.85 -19.14
C LYS A 8 28.36 12.24 -18.79
N GLN A 9 29.21 13.26 -18.86
CA GLN A 9 28.81 14.64 -18.60
C GLN A 9 27.72 15.11 -19.58
N ALA A 10 27.83 14.76 -20.86
CA ALA A 10 26.80 15.07 -21.85
C ALA A 10 25.45 14.42 -21.52
N LEU A 11 25.44 13.12 -21.16
CA LEU A 11 24.21 12.41 -20.76
C LEU A 11 23.58 13.01 -19.49
N LEU A 12 24.38 13.36 -18.49
CA LEU A 12 23.91 14.03 -17.27
C LEU A 12 23.36 15.43 -17.56
N THR A 13 23.96 16.14 -18.52
CA THR A 13 23.47 17.45 -18.96
C THR A 13 22.13 17.32 -19.68
N ILE A 14 21.99 16.32 -20.56
CA ILE A 14 20.70 16.00 -21.21
C ILE A 14 19.64 15.71 -20.15
N HIS A 15 19.94 14.85 -19.17
CA HIS A 15 19.04 14.55 -18.06
C HIS A 15 18.61 15.83 -17.32
N SER A 16 19.54 16.71 -16.96
CA SER A 16 19.23 17.96 -16.26
C SER A 16 18.39 18.94 -17.09
N ILE A 17 18.55 18.95 -18.42
CA ILE A 17 17.71 19.77 -19.31
C ILE A 17 16.29 19.20 -19.35
N CYS A 18 16.16 17.87 -19.46
CA CYS A 18 14.88 17.18 -19.51
C CYS A 18 14.11 17.21 -18.18
N GLU A 19 14.80 17.15 -17.04
CA GLU A 19 14.19 17.25 -15.70
C GLU A 19 13.43 18.56 -15.49
N LYS A 20 13.89 19.65 -16.12
CA LYS A 20 13.29 20.99 -15.93
C LYS A 20 11.96 21.19 -16.63
N ARG A 21 11.72 20.50 -17.76
CA ARG A 21 10.52 20.67 -18.59
C ARG A 21 10.22 19.39 -19.35
N GLU A 22 8.99 18.89 -19.22
CA GLU A 22 8.54 17.69 -19.93
C GLU A 22 8.65 17.83 -21.46
N ASP A 23 8.37 19.02 -22.01
CA ASP A 23 8.52 19.33 -23.45
C ASP A 23 9.91 19.00 -24.01
N ASN A 24 10.95 19.09 -23.18
CA ASN A 24 12.32 18.77 -23.60
C ASN A 24 12.51 17.26 -23.81
N VAL A 25 11.76 16.43 -23.07
CA VAL A 25 11.76 14.97 -23.24
C VAL A 25 11.09 14.61 -24.57
N ASP A 26 9.98 15.28 -24.91
CA ASP A 26 9.30 15.09 -26.19
C ASP A 26 10.20 15.48 -27.36
N LEU A 27 10.84 16.65 -27.29
CA LEU A 27 11.80 17.09 -28.31
C LEU A 27 12.97 16.11 -28.47
N LEU A 28 13.55 15.64 -27.36
CA LEU A 28 14.63 14.65 -27.40
C LEU A 28 14.18 13.35 -28.06
N ARG A 29 12.95 12.89 -27.79
CA ARG A 29 12.37 11.70 -28.43
C ARG A 29 12.21 11.92 -29.93
N GLU A 30 11.62 13.03 -30.34
CA GLU A 30 11.34 13.36 -31.75
C GLU A 30 12.61 13.47 -32.60
N MET A 31 13.70 13.98 -32.01
CA MET A 31 15.02 14.03 -32.66
C MET A 31 15.75 12.67 -32.70
N GLY A 32 15.13 11.59 -32.20
CA GLY A 32 15.75 10.26 -32.12
C GLY A 32 16.76 10.09 -30.98
N GLY A 33 16.84 11.05 -30.05
CA GLY A 33 17.77 11.05 -28.93
C GLY A 33 17.55 9.87 -27.97
N VAL A 34 16.31 9.49 -27.69
CA VAL A 34 15.99 8.32 -26.84
C VAL A 34 16.54 7.04 -27.45
N ALA A 35 16.34 6.83 -28.76
CA ALA A 35 16.89 5.68 -29.48
C ALA A 35 18.43 5.69 -29.49
N PHE A 36 19.04 6.86 -29.64
CA PHE A 36 20.49 7.02 -29.54
C PHE A 36 21.04 6.62 -28.17
N VAL A 37 20.42 7.10 -27.07
CA VAL A 37 20.84 6.76 -25.71
C VAL A 37 20.65 5.26 -25.43
N TYR A 38 19.58 4.64 -25.93
CA TYR A 38 19.41 3.18 -25.85
C TYR A 38 20.49 2.41 -26.63
N ASN A 39 20.85 2.84 -27.83
CA ASN A 39 21.95 2.22 -28.56
C ASN A 39 23.30 2.36 -27.84
N LEU A 40 23.52 3.47 -27.12
CA LEU A 40 24.69 3.64 -26.27
C LEU A 40 24.71 2.65 -25.11
N SER A 41 23.56 2.40 -24.45
CA SER A 41 23.50 1.52 -23.29
C SER A 41 23.80 0.06 -23.61
N LYS A 42 23.44 -0.40 -24.81
CA LYS A 42 23.67 -1.79 -25.25
C LYS A 42 24.95 -2.04 -26.05
N SER A 43 25.63 -0.99 -26.51
CA SER A 43 26.82 -1.12 -27.35
C SER A 43 27.94 -1.90 -26.64
N SER A 44 28.59 -2.84 -27.31
CA SER A 44 29.74 -3.58 -26.78
C SER A 44 31.03 -2.75 -26.67
N ILE A 45 31.12 -1.65 -27.43
CA ILE A 45 32.35 -0.83 -27.59
C ILE A 45 32.36 0.37 -26.63
N VAL A 46 31.22 0.70 -26.03
CA VAL A 46 31.07 1.84 -25.12
C VAL A 46 31.61 1.50 -23.73
N HIS A 47 32.23 2.48 -23.08
CA HIS A 47 32.78 2.33 -21.72
C HIS A 47 31.65 2.01 -20.71
N PRO A 48 31.86 1.10 -19.73
CA PRO A 48 30.83 0.71 -18.76
C PRO A 48 30.13 1.88 -18.07
N ASP A 49 30.87 2.88 -17.58
CA ASP A 49 30.29 4.07 -16.93
C ASP A 49 29.34 4.86 -17.83
N VAL A 50 29.59 4.88 -19.14
CA VAL A 50 28.73 5.55 -20.12
C VAL A 50 27.47 4.71 -20.35
N LYS A 51 27.57 3.37 -20.35
CA LYS A 51 26.38 2.49 -20.42
C LYS A 51 25.50 2.66 -19.19
N GLU A 52 26.10 2.69 -18.00
CA GLU A 52 25.39 2.95 -16.74
C GLU A 52 24.68 4.30 -16.79
N THR A 53 25.38 5.36 -17.19
CA THR A 53 24.78 6.69 -17.30
C THR A 53 23.66 6.71 -18.34
N ALA A 54 23.81 6.00 -19.46
CA ALA A 54 22.78 5.88 -20.48
C ALA A 54 21.53 5.14 -19.96
N LEU A 55 21.68 4.02 -19.25
CA LEU A 55 20.56 3.32 -18.61
C LEU A 55 19.83 4.20 -17.60
N PHE A 56 20.59 4.93 -16.77
CA PHE A 56 20.03 5.89 -15.82
C PHE A 56 19.23 6.99 -16.54
N THR A 57 19.83 7.62 -17.56
CA THR A 57 19.16 8.65 -18.36
C THR A 57 17.88 8.11 -18.98
N LEU A 58 17.88 6.92 -19.59
CA LEU A 58 16.67 6.30 -20.15
C LEU A 58 15.58 6.09 -19.11
N GLY A 59 15.93 5.57 -17.93
CA GLY A 59 14.98 5.36 -16.84
C GLY A 59 14.32 6.67 -16.42
N THR A 60 15.13 7.73 -16.21
CA THR A 60 14.58 9.04 -15.82
C THR A 60 13.71 9.69 -16.90
N LEU A 61 14.07 9.54 -18.18
CA LEU A 61 13.26 10.05 -19.29
C LEU A 61 11.94 9.28 -19.44
N ALA A 62 11.96 7.97 -19.25
CA ALA A 62 10.77 7.12 -19.30
C ALA A 62 9.86 7.33 -18.08
N GLU A 63 10.43 7.67 -16.93
CA GLU A 63 9.69 7.98 -15.72
C GLU A 63 8.97 9.32 -15.85
N ALA A 64 9.65 10.32 -16.41
CA ALA A 64 9.11 11.67 -16.56
C ALA A 64 8.05 11.82 -17.68
N ASN A 65 8.03 10.94 -18.69
CA ASN A 65 7.18 11.13 -19.87
C ASN A 65 6.63 9.80 -20.41
N VAL A 66 5.30 9.70 -20.47
CA VAL A 66 4.58 8.48 -20.88
C VAL A 66 4.87 8.12 -22.34
N TYR A 67 5.01 9.10 -23.24
CA TYR A 67 5.34 8.83 -24.63
C TYR A 67 6.76 8.27 -24.80
N CYS A 68 7.73 8.75 -24.01
CA CYS A 68 9.07 8.18 -23.94
C CYS A 68 9.02 6.73 -23.43
N LYS A 69 8.31 6.49 -22.32
CA LYS A 69 8.06 5.13 -21.78
C LYS A 69 7.51 4.19 -22.86
N ASN A 70 6.47 4.62 -23.57
CA ASN A 70 5.85 3.82 -24.63
C ASN A 70 6.80 3.60 -25.82
N SER A 71 7.62 4.60 -26.18
CA SER A 71 8.60 4.45 -27.27
C SER A 71 9.69 3.41 -26.95
N LEU A 72 9.96 3.18 -25.66
CA LEU A 72 10.89 2.18 -25.15
C LEU A 72 10.22 0.82 -24.88
N CYS A 73 8.89 0.73 -24.97
CA CYS A 73 8.14 -0.52 -24.84
C CYS A 73 8.17 -1.33 -26.15
N LYS A 74 9.33 -1.91 -26.45
CA LYS A 74 9.54 -2.78 -27.63
C LYS A 74 10.11 -4.13 -27.20
N ASN A 75 9.68 -5.20 -27.88
CA ASN A 75 10.18 -6.57 -27.61
C ASN A 75 11.73 -6.64 -27.59
N GLU A 76 12.40 -6.00 -28.55
CA GLU A 76 13.87 -5.95 -28.62
C GLU A 76 14.50 -5.35 -27.35
N ILE A 77 13.92 -4.28 -26.81
CA ILE A 77 14.45 -3.59 -25.62
C ILE A 77 14.34 -4.50 -24.40
N PHE A 78 13.20 -5.18 -24.25
CA PHE A 78 13.00 -6.11 -23.15
C PHE A 78 13.90 -7.36 -23.27
N ALA A 79 14.04 -7.92 -24.46
CA ALA A 79 14.98 -9.03 -24.70
C ALA A 79 16.42 -8.62 -24.36
N ASP A 80 16.86 -7.44 -24.80
CA ASP A 80 18.20 -6.91 -24.46
C ASP A 80 18.39 -6.73 -22.95
N LEU A 81 17.34 -6.31 -22.23
CA LEU A 81 17.37 -6.19 -20.76
C LEU A 81 17.47 -7.56 -20.09
N ALA A 82 16.70 -8.55 -20.55
CA ALA A 82 16.80 -9.93 -20.06
C ALA A 82 18.22 -10.49 -20.26
N ASP A 83 18.77 -10.34 -21.47
CA ASP A 83 20.12 -10.78 -21.82
C ASP A 83 21.20 -10.06 -20.99
N CYS A 84 21.03 -8.77 -20.71
CA CYS A 84 21.91 -8.02 -19.82
C CYS A 84 21.87 -8.60 -18.40
N LEU A 85 20.69 -8.87 -17.87
CA LEU A 85 20.50 -9.32 -16.50
C LEU A 85 20.99 -10.76 -16.24
N MET A 86 20.97 -11.61 -17.27
CA MET A 86 21.48 -12.99 -17.18
C MET A 86 23.01 -13.10 -17.18
N LYS A 87 23.74 -12.10 -17.70
CA LYS A 87 25.21 -12.15 -17.76
C LYS A 87 25.84 -12.08 -16.37
N GLU A 88 26.74 -13.00 -16.05
CA GLU A 88 27.42 -13.06 -14.75
C GLU A 88 28.44 -11.91 -14.58
N ASP A 89 29.19 -11.58 -15.64
CA ASP A 89 30.29 -10.61 -15.61
C ASP A 89 29.86 -9.13 -15.57
N ILE A 90 28.57 -8.83 -15.53
CA ILE A 90 28.08 -7.45 -15.51
C ILE A 90 28.11 -6.87 -14.09
N PRO A 91 28.68 -5.66 -13.89
CA PRO A 91 28.70 -5.00 -12.58
C PRO A 91 27.31 -4.89 -11.93
N LEU A 92 27.24 -5.08 -10.61
CA LEU A 92 25.98 -4.99 -9.85
C LEU A 92 25.25 -3.66 -10.07
N LYS A 93 26.00 -2.57 -10.19
CA LYS A 93 25.45 -1.23 -10.48
C LYS A 93 24.75 -1.18 -11.84
N GLN A 94 25.36 -1.74 -12.88
CA GLN A 94 24.74 -1.84 -14.19
C GLN A 94 23.50 -2.73 -14.16
N LYS A 95 23.54 -3.89 -13.47
CA LYS A 95 22.34 -4.73 -13.27
C LYS A 95 21.23 -3.94 -12.58
N ARG A 96 21.54 -3.19 -11.52
CA ARG A 96 20.56 -2.36 -10.78
C ARG A 96 19.92 -1.31 -11.69
N LEU A 97 20.70 -0.67 -12.56
CA LEU A 97 20.20 0.33 -13.50
C LEU A 97 19.35 -0.28 -14.62
N SER A 98 19.69 -1.49 -15.10
CA SER A 98 18.82 -2.26 -16.00
C SER A 98 17.50 -2.64 -15.34
N VAL A 99 17.52 -3.08 -14.08
CA VAL A 99 16.31 -3.36 -13.30
C VAL A 99 15.48 -2.09 -13.06
N TYR A 100 16.11 -0.95 -12.77
CA TYR A 100 15.41 0.34 -12.63
C TYR A 100 14.71 0.74 -13.94
N LEU A 101 15.39 0.66 -15.08
CA LEU A 101 14.75 0.91 -16.37
C LEU A 101 13.57 -0.04 -16.60
N LEU A 102 13.74 -1.34 -16.34
CA LEU A 102 12.66 -2.32 -16.47
C LEU A 102 11.47 -1.97 -15.56
N LEU A 103 11.72 -1.65 -14.28
CA LEU A 103 10.70 -1.19 -13.33
C LEU A 103 9.91 -0.01 -13.89
N VAL A 104 10.58 1.01 -14.39
CA VAL A 104 9.93 2.20 -14.96
C VAL A 104 9.06 1.84 -16.18
N LEU A 105 9.53 0.91 -17.02
CA LEU A 105 8.80 0.48 -18.21
C LEU A 105 7.56 -0.34 -17.88
N VAL A 106 7.56 -1.13 -16.79
CA VAL A 106 6.40 -1.95 -16.39
C VAL A 106 5.42 -1.23 -15.46
N ALA A 107 5.92 -0.29 -14.63
CA ALA A 107 5.11 0.40 -13.64
C ALA A 107 4.01 1.26 -14.31
N ASN A 108 2.76 1.04 -13.88
CA ASN A 108 1.57 1.68 -14.45
C ASN A 108 1.42 1.45 -15.96
N ASN A 109 1.91 0.33 -16.50
CA ASN A 109 1.99 0.14 -17.95
C ASN A 109 1.73 -1.31 -18.39
N LYS A 110 0.48 -1.59 -18.79
CA LYS A 110 0.04 -2.91 -19.27
C LYS A 110 0.87 -3.45 -20.44
N LEU A 111 1.27 -2.57 -21.37
CA LEU A 111 2.12 -2.97 -22.49
C LEU A 111 3.49 -3.44 -21.99
N GLY A 112 4.12 -2.65 -21.12
CA GLY A 112 5.40 -3.01 -20.50
C GLY A 112 5.34 -4.32 -19.72
N GLN A 113 4.29 -4.53 -18.93
CA GLN A 113 4.06 -5.80 -18.20
C GLN A 113 3.95 -7.00 -19.16
N THR A 114 3.18 -6.85 -20.24
CA THR A 114 3.02 -7.92 -21.26
C THR A 114 4.34 -8.23 -21.96
N LEU A 115 5.14 -7.20 -22.27
CA LEU A 115 6.47 -7.38 -22.86
C LEU A 115 7.43 -8.04 -21.87
N ALA A 116 7.42 -7.67 -20.59
CA ALA A 116 8.25 -8.30 -19.57
C ALA A 116 7.97 -9.79 -19.43
N GLN A 117 6.69 -10.17 -19.54
CA GLN A 117 6.27 -11.56 -19.53
C GLN A 117 6.74 -12.30 -20.78
N THR A 118 6.45 -11.78 -21.97
CA THR A 118 6.69 -12.49 -23.25
C THR A 118 8.16 -12.54 -23.67
N SER A 119 8.99 -11.64 -23.16
CA SER A 119 10.45 -11.62 -23.39
C SER A 119 11.27 -12.46 -22.40
N GLY A 120 10.64 -13.03 -21.36
CA GLY A 120 11.34 -13.75 -20.30
C GLY A 120 11.98 -12.86 -19.22
N CYS A 121 11.79 -11.54 -19.25
CA CYS A 121 12.26 -10.65 -18.17
C CYS A 121 11.70 -11.05 -16.81
N LEU A 122 10.43 -11.49 -16.74
CA LEU A 122 9.80 -11.89 -15.49
C LEU A 122 10.52 -13.10 -14.86
N ASP A 123 10.85 -14.11 -15.66
CA ASP A 123 11.61 -15.29 -15.21
C ASP A 123 13.03 -14.91 -14.76
N VAL A 124 13.69 -14.01 -15.49
CA VAL A 124 15.02 -13.50 -15.12
C VAL A 124 14.97 -12.76 -13.78
N LEU A 125 13.97 -11.89 -13.58
CA LEU A 125 13.77 -11.19 -12.31
C LEU A 125 13.51 -12.17 -11.17
N LEU A 126 12.69 -13.21 -11.37
CA LEU A 126 12.43 -14.24 -10.36
C LEU A 126 13.71 -15.02 -10.02
N ASN A 127 14.56 -15.35 -11.00
CA ASN A 127 15.84 -16.00 -10.74
C ASN A 127 16.80 -15.09 -9.96
N LEU A 128 16.89 -13.81 -10.33
CA LEU A 128 17.68 -12.82 -9.60
C LEU A 128 17.18 -12.60 -8.17
N PHE A 129 15.86 -12.58 -7.96
CA PHE A 129 15.24 -12.41 -6.65
C PHE A 129 15.63 -13.53 -5.69
N ARG A 130 15.73 -14.77 -6.18
CA ARG A 130 16.19 -15.93 -5.40
C ARG A 130 17.70 -15.90 -5.17
N ALA A 131 18.48 -15.64 -6.23
CA ALA A 131 19.93 -15.72 -6.18
C ALA A 131 20.58 -14.60 -5.34
N THR A 132 19.97 -13.41 -5.33
CA THR A 132 20.52 -12.23 -4.65
C THR A 132 19.95 -12.00 -3.24
N PHE A 133 19.21 -12.97 -2.68
CA PHE A 133 18.62 -12.83 -1.35
C PHE A 133 19.69 -12.56 -0.27
N PRO A 134 19.50 -11.55 0.62
CA PRO A 134 20.56 -11.07 1.52
C PRO A 134 20.96 -12.03 2.64
N ILE A 135 20.11 -12.99 3.04
CA ILE A 135 20.32 -13.86 4.22
C ILE A 135 20.84 -15.27 3.83
N SER A 136 21.32 -15.47 2.60
CA SER A 136 21.82 -16.79 2.17
C SER A 136 23.08 -17.24 2.94
N THR A 137 23.13 -18.54 3.26
CA THR A 137 24.03 -19.25 4.19
C THR A 137 25.53 -19.26 3.84
N GLU A 138 25.93 -18.74 2.69
CA GLU A 138 27.36 -18.63 2.31
C GLU A 138 28.00 -17.36 2.87
N ALA A 139 28.15 -17.34 4.19
CA ALA A 139 28.55 -16.19 5.00
C ALA A 139 30.01 -15.71 4.80
N THR A 140 30.81 -16.32 3.91
CA THR A 140 32.26 -16.06 3.89
C THR A 140 32.74 -15.20 2.70
N PHE A 141 31.94 -15.05 1.63
CA PHE A 141 32.36 -14.32 0.41
C PHE A 141 31.65 -12.98 0.14
N ARG A 142 30.54 -12.66 0.83
CA ARG A 142 29.67 -11.51 0.46
C ARG A 142 29.89 -10.18 1.19
N ALA A 143 30.84 -10.08 2.13
CA ALA A 143 30.96 -8.87 2.96
C ALA A 143 31.26 -7.58 2.16
N ALA A 144 32.08 -7.65 1.11
CA ALA A 144 32.48 -6.46 0.34
C ALA A 144 31.35 -5.87 -0.53
N ASN A 145 30.36 -6.67 -0.93
CA ASN A 145 29.28 -6.27 -1.83
C ASN A 145 27.89 -6.35 -1.20
N ALA A 146 27.78 -6.67 0.09
CA ALA A 146 26.51 -6.93 0.78
C ALA A 146 25.47 -5.81 0.55
N THR A 147 25.87 -4.55 0.69
CA THR A 147 24.98 -3.39 0.46
C THR A 147 24.51 -3.29 -0.98
N GLN A 148 25.39 -3.52 -1.96
CA GLN A 148 25.02 -3.45 -3.38
C GLN A 148 24.12 -4.63 -3.79
N THR A 149 24.39 -5.82 -3.27
CA THR A 149 23.55 -7.01 -3.45
C THR A 149 22.16 -6.78 -2.86
N TYR A 150 22.07 -6.21 -1.65
CA TYR A 150 20.80 -5.84 -1.05
C TYR A 150 20.03 -4.82 -1.89
N GLN A 151 20.67 -3.74 -2.34
CA GLN A 151 20.04 -2.73 -3.20
C GLN A 151 19.55 -3.31 -4.54
N LEU A 152 20.31 -4.24 -5.14
CA LEU A 152 19.88 -4.96 -6.32
C LEU A 152 18.66 -5.83 -6.03
N TRP A 153 18.69 -6.60 -4.94
CA TRP A 153 17.59 -7.47 -4.54
C TRP A 153 16.30 -6.67 -4.31
N THR A 154 16.37 -5.54 -3.59
CA THR A 154 15.22 -4.66 -3.37
C THR A 154 14.70 -4.09 -4.69
N SER A 155 15.59 -3.68 -5.61
CA SER A 155 15.19 -3.19 -6.94
C SER A 155 14.48 -4.28 -7.75
N VAL A 156 14.97 -5.53 -7.68
CA VAL A 156 14.35 -6.68 -8.34
C VAL A 156 12.97 -6.96 -7.75
N SER A 157 12.83 -6.92 -6.42
CA SER A 157 11.54 -7.05 -5.74
C SER A 157 10.53 -6.01 -6.23
N SER A 158 10.94 -4.74 -6.33
CA SER A 158 10.09 -3.67 -6.85
C SER A 158 9.71 -3.89 -8.32
N ALA A 159 10.67 -4.27 -9.18
CA ALA A 159 10.40 -4.55 -10.59
C ALA A 159 9.42 -5.71 -10.77
N LEU A 160 9.56 -6.77 -9.96
CA LEU A 160 8.59 -7.88 -9.93
C LEU A 160 7.19 -7.40 -9.55
N CYS A 161 7.06 -6.54 -8.54
CA CYS A 161 5.77 -5.96 -8.16
C CYS A 161 5.14 -5.18 -9.31
N GLY A 162 5.93 -4.36 -10.01
CA GLY A 162 5.47 -3.60 -11.18
C GLY A 162 5.09 -4.48 -12.39
N CYS A 163 5.64 -5.70 -12.49
CA CYS A 163 5.29 -6.64 -13.56
C CYS A 163 3.90 -7.29 -13.36
N VAL A 164 3.47 -7.45 -12.11
CA VAL A 164 2.29 -8.26 -11.77
C VAL A 164 1.07 -7.45 -11.36
N ASN A 165 1.28 -6.21 -10.94
CA ASN A 165 0.18 -5.37 -10.48
C ASN A 165 0.41 -3.89 -10.83
N ASN A 166 -0.69 -3.15 -10.83
CA ASN A 166 -0.83 -1.76 -11.23
C ASN A 166 -0.35 -1.45 -12.67
N PRO A 167 -1.15 -1.79 -13.69
CA PRO A 167 -2.45 -2.47 -13.61
C PRO A 167 -2.31 -3.97 -13.30
N GLN A 168 -3.39 -4.62 -12.84
CA GLN A 168 -3.38 -6.05 -12.51
C GLN A 168 -3.00 -6.90 -13.75
N ASN A 169 -2.01 -7.80 -13.57
CA ASN A 169 -1.57 -8.76 -14.57
C ASN A 169 -1.64 -10.18 -14.00
N GLU A 170 -2.79 -10.83 -14.17
CA GLU A 170 -3.07 -12.16 -13.62
C GLU A 170 -2.06 -13.24 -14.08
N GLU A 171 -1.60 -13.16 -15.32
CA GLU A 171 -0.64 -14.15 -15.83
C GLU A 171 0.74 -13.94 -15.22
N GLY A 172 1.16 -12.67 -15.06
CA GLY A 172 2.35 -12.33 -14.29
C GLY A 172 2.25 -12.81 -12.83
N GLN A 173 1.10 -12.62 -12.19
CA GLN A 173 0.85 -13.13 -10.83
C GLN A 173 0.98 -14.67 -10.77
N ARG A 174 0.42 -15.41 -11.74
CA ARG A 174 0.55 -16.87 -11.84
C ARG A 174 2.00 -17.32 -11.96
N ILE A 175 2.81 -16.65 -12.78
CA ILE A 175 4.24 -16.96 -12.93
C ILE A 175 5.00 -16.73 -11.59
N CYS A 176 4.66 -15.65 -10.88
CA CYS A 176 5.26 -15.31 -9.59
C CYS A 176 4.94 -16.28 -8.44
N VAL A 177 3.93 -17.15 -8.58
CA VAL A 177 3.63 -18.23 -7.61
C VAL A 177 4.86 -19.10 -7.34
N ALA A 178 5.74 -19.27 -8.33
CA ALA A 178 6.98 -20.04 -8.18
C ALA A 178 7.92 -19.49 -7.08
N ALA A 179 7.74 -18.25 -6.61
CA ALA A 179 8.52 -17.68 -5.51
C ALA A 179 7.97 -18.03 -4.11
N PHE A 180 6.72 -18.47 -3.98
CA PHE A 180 6.09 -18.69 -2.68
C PHE A 180 6.80 -19.70 -1.78
N PRO A 181 7.27 -20.88 -2.27
CA PRO A 181 7.95 -21.84 -1.41
C PRO A 181 9.21 -21.27 -0.76
N VAL A 182 10.00 -20.48 -1.49
CA VAL A 182 11.22 -19.88 -0.95
C VAL A 182 10.92 -18.70 -0.02
N ILE A 183 9.90 -17.90 -0.35
CA ILE A 183 9.44 -16.80 0.51
C ILE A 183 8.96 -17.32 1.87
N LYS A 184 8.22 -18.43 1.89
CA LYS A 184 7.83 -19.10 3.14
C LYS A 184 9.04 -19.42 4.01
N ILE A 185 10.09 -20.01 3.42
CA ILE A 185 11.32 -20.34 4.13
C ILE A 185 11.96 -19.07 4.70
N TRP A 186 12.02 -18.00 3.91
CA TRP A 186 12.56 -16.73 4.37
C TRP A 186 11.76 -16.15 5.54
N LEU A 187 10.43 -16.09 5.45
CA LEU A 187 9.57 -15.61 6.53
C LEU A 187 9.78 -16.39 7.84
N GLN A 188 10.04 -17.70 7.76
CA GLN A 188 10.35 -18.54 8.93
C GLN A 188 11.75 -18.29 9.51
N GLN A 189 12.70 -17.87 8.68
CA GLN A 189 14.10 -17.63 9.06
C GLN A 189 14.36 -16.19 9.53
N LEU A 190 13.49 -15.25 9.17
CA LEU A 190 13.64 -13.84 9.55
C LEU A 190 13.67 -13.70 11.08
N THR A 191 14.73 -13.10 11.57
CA THR A 191 14.89 -12.75 12.99
C THR A 191 14.70 -11.24 13.16
N PHE A 192 14.40 -10.82 14.40
CA PHE A 192 14.04 -9.44 14.76
C PHE A 192 14.89 -8.28 14.20
N PRO A 193 16.22 -8.40 13.94
CA PRO A 193 17.00 -7.27 13.42
C PRO A 193 16.92 -7.06 11.88
N GLN A 194 16.12 -7.82 11.14
CA GLN A 194 16.13 -7.83 9.66
C GLN A 194 14.93 -7.10 9.00
N THR A 195 14.49 -5.99 9.60
CA THR A 195 13.23 -5.31 9.22
C THR A 195 13.22 -4.76 7.80
N GLU A 196 14.37 -4.33 7.29
CA GLU A 196 14.49 -3.77 5.94
C GLU A 196 14.13 -4.79 4.85
N ILE A 197 14.27 -6.09 5.13
CA ILE A 197 13.96 -7.19 4.21
C ILE A 197 12.47 -7.56 4.28
N PHE A 198 11.83 -7.27 5.41
CA PHE A 198 10.46 -7.68 5.69
C PHE A 198 9.45 -7.00 4.76
N GLN A 199 9.57 -5.68 4.60
CA GLN A 199 8.66 -4.90 3.78
C GLN A 199 8.69 -5.33 2.30
N PRO A 200 9.86 -5.46 1.62
CA PRO A 200 9.90 -5.94 0.23
C PRO A 200 9.24 -7.32 0.04
N ILE A 201 9.44 -8.27 0.96
CA ILE A 201 8.78 -9.59 0.91
C ILE A 201 7.27 -9.43 1.00
N CYS A 202 6.80 -8.70 2.01
CA CYS A 202 5.37 -8.49 2.24
C CYS A 202 4.68 -7.75 1.09
N THR A 203 5.34 -6.73 0.51
CA THR A 203 4.86 -6.03 -0.68
C THR A 203 4.80 -6.97 -1.87
N PHE A 204 5.83 -7.78 -2.12
CA PHE A 204 5.81 -8.74 -3.22
C PHE A 204 4.66 -9.75 -3.08
N ILE A 205 4.45 -10.31 -1.89
CA ILE A 205 3.31 -11.21 -1.62
C ILE A 205 2.00 -10.50 -1.92
N ALA A 206 1.77 -9.34 -1.30
CA ALA A 206 0.53 -8.58 -1.44
C ALA A 206 0.22 -8.24 -2.91
N MET A 207 1.21 -7.77 -3.68
CA MET A 207 1.03 -7.44 -5.09
C MET A 207 0.78 -8.67 -5.98
N THR A 208 1.39 -9.81 -5.62
CA THR A 208 1.23 -11.07 -6.36
C THR A 208 -0.14 -11.69 -6.13
N VAL A 209 -0.68 -11.64 -4.91
CA VAL A 209 -1.98 -12.24 -4.57
C VAL A 209 -3.18 -11.32 -4.82
N ALA A 210 -2.95 -10.01 -4.99
CA ALA A 210 -4.00 -9.00 -5.10
C ALA A 210 -5.05 -9.36 -6.16
N ASN A 211 -6.33 -9.37 -5.73
CA ASN A 211 -7.50 -9.61 -6.56
C ASN A 211 -7.43 -10.89 -7.42
N ASN A 212 -6.74 -11.93 -6.95
CA ASN A 212 -6.55 -13.18 -7.69
C ASN A 212 -6.68 -14.39 -6.76
N SER A 213 -7.89 -14.94 -6.68
CA SER A 213 -8.22 -16.05 -5.78
C SER A 213 -7.38 -17.30 -6.02
N CYS A 214 -7.07 -17.63 -7.28
CA CYS A 214 -6.23 -18.78 -7.63
C CYS A 214 -4.80 -18.63 -7.07
N VAL A 215 -4.25 -17.41 -7.10
CA VAL A 215 -2.93 -17.12 -6.57
C VAL A 215 -2.94 -17.03 -5.03
N GLN A 216 -4.00 -16.48 -4.43
CA GLN A 216 -4.22 -16.54 -2.98
C GLN A 216 -4.28 -17.99 -2.47
N GLU A 217 -5.03 -18.86 -3.16
CA GLU A 217 -5.13 -20.29 -2.86
C GLU A 217 -3.78 -20.99 -3.00
N SER A 218 -3.00 -20.65 -4.03
CA SER A 218 -1.64 -21.18 -4.21
C SER A 218 -0.71 -20.79 -3.06
N PHE A 219 -0.79 -19.54 -2.58
CA PHE A 219 -0.02 -19.08 -1.41
C PHE A 219 -0.46 -19.78 -0.12
N SER A 220 -1.76 -20.04 0.03
CA SER A 220 -2.29 -20.84 1.15
C SER A 220 -1.80 -22.29 1.08
N ALA A 221 -1.89 -22.93 -0.09
CA ALA A 221 -1.52 -24.33 -0.30
C ALA A 221 -0.05 -24.63 -0.04
N CYS A 222 0.86 -23.66 -0.24
CA CYS A 222 2.27 -23.83 0.13
C CYS A 222 2.54 -23.63 1.63
N GLY A 223 1.52 -23.24 2.42
CA GLY A 223 1.62 -22.89 3.84
C GLY A 223 2.11 -21.46 4.10
N GLY A 224 2.05 -20.58 3.10
CA GLY A 224 2.44 -19.17 3.24
C GLY A 224 1.51 -18.40 4.18
N LEU A 225 0.20 -18.62 4.03
CA LEU A 225 -0.84 -17.96 4.84
C LEU A 225 -0.73 -18.34 6.34
N GLU A 226 -0.53 -19.61 6.64
CA GLU A 226 -0.23 -20.09 8.01
C GLU A 226 1.03 -19.41 8.57
N THR A 227 2.09 -19.35 7.78
CA THR A 227 3.37 -18.75 8.20
C THR A 227 3.20 -17.27 8.56
N LEU A 228 2.43 -16.51 7.77
CA LEU A 228 2.12 -15.12 8.09
C LEU A 228 1.29 -15.00 9.39
N ALA A 229 0.25 -15.84 9.55
CA ALA A 229 -0.59 -15.81 10.75
C ALA A 229 0.19 -16.12 12.03
N LEU A 230 1.05 -17.14 12.00
CA LEU A 230 1.91 -17.49 13.14
C LEU A 230 2.96 -16.39 13.43
N THR A 231 3.49 -15.75 12.38
CA THR A 231 4.44 -14.64 12.54
C THR A 231 3.75 -13.42 13.15
N LEU A 232 2.54 -13.09 12.71
CA LEU A 232 1.71 -12.04 13.32
C LEU A 232 1.51 -12.32 14.80
N GLY A 233 1.13 -13.54 15.19
CA GLY A 233 0.89 -13.87 16.59
C GLY A 233 2.12 -13.68 17.47
N ARG A 234 3.31 -14.05 16.98
CA ARG A 234 4.57 -13.81 17.68
C ARG A 234 4.87 -12.32 17.86
N LEU A 235 4.73 -11.52 16.80
CA LEU A 235 5.05 -10.09 16.84
C LEU A 235 4.02 -9.27 17.62
N ALA A 236 2.74 -9.58 17.46
CA ALA A 236 1.65 -8.91 18.18
C ALA A 236 1.78 -9.10 19.70
N SER A 237 2.27 -10.26 20.16
CA SER A 237 2.51 -10.50 21.59
C SER A 237 3.58 -9.59 22.22
N ALA A 238 4.47 -9.02 21.41
CA ALA A 238 5.51 -8.09 21.84
C ALA A 238 5.19 -6.62 21.49
N ALA A 239 4.10 -6.36 20.77
CA ALA A 239 3.78 -5.05 20.20
C ALA A 239 3.63 -3.95 21.28
N ASP A 240 3.08 -4.27 22.45
CA ASP A 240 2.93 -3.32 23.56
C ASP A 240 4.25 -2.86 24.18
N THR A 241 5.33 -3.61 23.96
CA THR A 241 6.65 -3.33 24.55
C THR A 241 7.68 -2.91 23.50
N SER A 242 7.33 -2.97 22.22
CA SER A 242 8.27 -2.80 21.11
C SER A 242 7.58 -2.17 19.90
N LEU A 243 7.90 -0.90 19.66
CA LEU A 243 7.47 -0.16 18.46
C LEU A 243 7.73 -0.93 17.17
N LEU A 244 8.93 -1.53 17.06
CA LEU A 244 9.31 -2.32 15.90
C LEU A 244 8.40 -3.55 15.69
N SER A 245 8.04 -4.23 16.78
CA SER A 245 7.12 -5.37 16.74
C SER A 245 5.73 -4.94 16.26
N CYS A 246 5.26 -3.78 16.74
CA CYS A 246 4.00 -3.18 16.30
C CYS A 246 4.04 -2.88 14.80
N GLN A 247 5.06 -2.17 14.31
CA GLN A 247 5.22 -1.83 12.90
C GLN A 247 5.28 -3.05 11.98
N LEU A 248 6.05 -4.08 12.36
CA LEU A 248 6.10 -5.33 11.58
C LEU A 248 4.75 -6.06 11.59
N SER A 249 4.04 -6.06 12.73
CA SER A 249 2.71 -6.67 12.83
C SER A 249 1.69 -5.97 11.94
N VAL A 250 1.76 -4.65 11.82
CA VAL A 250 0.95 -3.87 10.87
C VAL A 250 1.24 -4.31 9.43
N ILE A 251 2.51 -4.44 9.06
CA ILE A 251 2.92 -4.88 7.72
C ILE A 251 2.36 -6.29 7.42
N ILE A 252 2.48 -7.23 8.37
CA ILE A 252 1.91 -8.59 8.19
C ILE A 252 0.39 -8.53 8.08
N SER A 253 -0.27 -7.70 8.88
CA SER A 253 -1.74 -7.56 8.84
C SER A 253 -2.20 -7.08 7.47
N LYS A 254 -1.53 -6.08 6.89
CA LYS A 254 -1.75 -5.61 5.51
C LYS A 254 -1.57 -6.75 4.49
N THR A 255 -0.50 -7.53 4.61
CA THR A 255 -0.26 -8.67 3.70
C THR A 255 -1.31 -9.78 3.87
N LEU A 256 -1.69 -10.11 5.10
CA LEU A 256 -2.77 -11.07 5.38
C LEU A 256 -4.08 -10.62 4.76
N SER A 257 -4.42 -9.34 4.88
CA SER A 257 -5.58 -8.75 4.23
C SER A 257 -5.59 -9.04 2.73
N ALA A 258 -4.50 -8.70 2.02
CA ALA A 258 -4.40 -8.96 0.58
C ALA A 258 -4.55 -10.46 0.21
N CYS A 259 -4.10 -11.36 1.09
CA CYS A 259 -4.22 -12.80 0.90
C CYS A 259 -5.65 -13.34 1.06
N ILE A 260 -6.54 -12.59 1.73
CA ILE A 260 -7.90 -13.06 2.08
C ILE A 260 -9.01 -12.18 1.51
N THR A 261 -8.70 -11.01 0.96
CA THR A 261 -9.69 -10.13 0.31
C THR A 261 -10.48 -10.91 -0.74
N ASP A 262 -11.80 -10.82 -0.66
CA ASP A 262 -12.79 -11.53 -1.49
C ASP A 262 -12.65 -13.07 -1.49
N ASN A 263 -11.97 -13.64 -0.50
CA ASN A 263 -11.78 -15.08 -0.35
C ASN A 263 -12.20 -15.56 1.03
N SER A 264 -13.52 -15.69 1.21
CA SER A 264 -14.14 -16.10 2.47
C SER A 264 -13.66 -17.46 3.00
N SER A 265 -13.27 -18.36 2.10
CA SER A 265 -12.76 -19.69 2.48
C SER A 265 -11.41 -19.60 3.20
N LEU A 266 -10.45 -18.83 2.63
CA LEU A 266 -9.15 -18.59 3.22
C LEU A 266 -9.27 -17.72 4.48
N ALA A 267 -10.10 -16.68 4.43
CA ALA A 267 -10.40 -15.85 5.58
C ALA A 267 -10.92 -16.70 6.75
N SER A 268 -11.96 -17.52 6.54
CA SER A 268 -12.52 -18.37 7.59
C SER A 268 -11.49 -19.37 8.16
N GLY A 269 -10.61 -19.90 7.30
CA GLY A 269 -9.51 -20.77 7.71
C GLY A 269 -8.55 -20.14 8.72
N LEU A 270 -8.38 -18.80 8.69
CA LEU A 270 -7.50 -18.09 9.64
C LEU A 270 -7.99 -18.13 11.09
N ALA A 271 -9.26 -18.45 11.34
CA ALA A 271 -9.84 -18.46 12.67
C ALA A 271 -9.17 -19.45 13.62
N GLN A 272 -8.53 -20.51 13.08
CA GLN A 272 -7.76 -21.47 13.87
C GLN A 272 -6.46 -20.91 14.45
N TYR A 273 -5.94 -19.81 13.89
CA TYR A 273 -4.70 -19.16 14.36
C TYR A 273 -4.97 -17.96 15.28
N GLY A 274 -6.24 -17.65 15.60
CA GLY A 274 -6.58 -16.55 16.49
C GLY A 274 -6.21 -15.16 15.95
N VAL A 275 -6.18 -14.99 14.62
CA VAL A 275 -5.76 -13.72 13.96
C VAL A 275 -6.52 -12.51 14.50
N VAL A 276 -7.84 -12.64 14.77
CA VAL A 276 -8.66 -11.56 15.35
C VAL A 276 -8.12 -11.08 16.70
N LEU A 277 -7.64 -12.00 17.56
CA LEU A 277 -7.07 -11.64 18.87
C LEU A 277 -5.80 -10.81 18.68
N HIS A 278 -4.95 -11.19 17.72
CA HIS A 278 -3.72 -10.47 17.42
C HIS A 278 -3.99 -9.08 16.83
N LEU A 279 -4.93 -8.97 15.89
CA LEU A 279 -5.34 -7.68 15.31
C LEU A 279 -5.96 -6.76 16.38
N PHE A 280 -6.76 -7.31 17.29
CA PHE A 280 -7.28 -6.57 18.43
C PHE A 280 -6.16 -6.05 19.34
N SER A 281 -5.17 -6.88 19.69
CA SER A 281 -4.01 -6.43 20.48
C SER A 281 -3.27 -5.27 19.81
N LEU A 282 -3.15 -5.27 18.48
CA LEU A 282 -2.55 -4.14 17.76
C LEU A 282 -3.38 -2.87 17.87
N LEU A 283 -4.72 -2.95 17.72
CA LEU A 283 -5.60 -1.79 17.90
C LEU A 283 -5.53 -1.19 19.30
N ALA A 284 -5.31 -2.03 20.31
CA ALA A 284 -5.16 -1.62 21.70
C ALA A 284 -3.74 -1.09 22.02
N SER A 285 -2.78 -1.25 21.12
CA SER A 285 -1.38 -0.94 21.40
C SER A 285 -1.14 0.57 21.44
N PRO A 286 -0.38 1.09 22.43
CA PRO A 286 -0.03 2.51 22.51
C PRO A 286 0.96 2.94 21.40
N HIS A 287 1.58 1.98 20.71
CA HIS A 287 2.56 2.21 19.64
C HIS A 287 1.93 2.21 18.24
N LEU A 288 0.62 2.02 18.12
CA LEU A 288 -0.06 2.03 16.84
C LEU A 288 -0.24 3.47 16.33
N ASP A 289 0.36 3.77 15.19
CA ASP A 289 0.16 5.03 14.50
C ASP A 289 -1.30 5.17 14.01
N PRO A 290 -1.93 6.35 14.12
CA PRO A 290 -3.32 6.54 13.69
C PRO A 290 -3.60 6.14 12.24
N GLU A 291 -2.63 6.35 11.34
CA GLU A 291 -2.72 6.02 9.91
C GLU A 291 -2.80 4.50 9.68
N ASP A 292 -2.28 3.69 10.60
CA ASP A 292 -2.25 2.23 10.50
C ASP A 292 -3.50 1.54 11.07
N ARG A 293 -4.44 2.30 11.66
CA ARG A 293 -5.71 1.76 12.17
C ARG A 293 -6.60 1.21 11.07
N LEU A 294 -6.76 1.96 9.97
CA LEU A 294 -7.65 1.56 8.88
C LEU A 294 -7.26 0.19 8.29
N PRO A 295 -5.99 -0.07 7.93
CA PRO A 295 -5.57 -1.39 7.46
C PRO A 295 -5.87 -2.55 8.43
N ILE A 296 -5.70 -2.33 9.74
CA ILE A 296 -6.03 -3.35 10.75
C ILE A 296 -7.54 -3.58 10.80
N LEU A 297 -8.34 -2.52 10.75
CA LEU A 297 -9.80 -2.62 10.73
C LEU A 297 -10.33 -3.32 9.48
N LEU A 298 -9.75 -3.06 8.30
CA LEU A 298 -10.10 -3.78 7.07
C LEU A 298 -9.81 -5.28 7.22
N SER A 299 -8.65 -5.63 7.78
CA SER A 299 -8.27 -7.02 8.05
C SER A 299 -9.27 -7.69 9.01
N LEU A 300 -9.68 -6.99 10.08
CA LEU A 300 -10.72 -7.45 11.00
C LEU A 300 -12.07 -7.61 10.30
N GLY A 301 -12.45 -6.65 9.46
CA GLY A 301 -13.68 -6.70 8.68
C GLY A 301 -13.77 -7.93 7.80
N TYR A 302 -12.73 -8.22 7.00
CA TYR A 302 -12.69 -9.43 6.18
C TYR A 302 -12.77 -10.70 7.02
N CYS A 303 -12.10 -10.72 8.19
CA CYS A 303 -12.19 -11.86 9.10
C CYS A 303 -13.61 -12.05 9.66
N THR A 304 -14.21 -10.99 10.21
CA THR A 304 -15.53 -11.08 10.86
C THR A 304 -16.66 -11.27 9.86
N GLU A 305 -16.52 -10.82 8.62
CA GLU A 305 -17.45 -11.15 7.55
C GLU A 305 -17.43 -12.64 7.21
N ALA A 306 -16.23 -13.25 7.17
CA ALA A 306 -16.06 -14.61 6.68
C ALA A 306 -16.43 -15.73 7.68
N SER A 307 -16.47 -15.47 8.99
CA SER A 307 -16.62 -16.54 10.00
C SER A 307 -17.26 -16.10 11.32
N GLU A 308 -18.23 -16.87 11.81
CA GLU A 308 -18.81 -16.72 13.16
C GLU A 308 -17.77 -16.95 14.27
N LYS A 309 -16.75 -17.79 14.00
CA LYS A 309 -15.65 -18.00 14.95
C LYS A 309 -14.84 -16.73 15.15
N HIS A 310 -14.60 -15.96 14.08
CA HIS A 310 -13.95 -14.66 14.17
C HIS A 310 -14.80 -13.63 14.93
N GLN A 311 -16.10 -13.58 14.64
CA GLN A 311 -17.05 -12.72 15.36
C GLN A 311 -17.04 -13.04 16.86
N SER A 312 -17.07 -14.33 17.21
CA SER A 312 -17.01 -14.81 18.60
C SER A 312 -15.69 -14.43 19.27
N GLN A 313 -14.55 -14.55 18.58
CA GLN A 313 -13.24 -14.13 19.08
C GLN A 313 -13.20 -12.63 19.39
N LEU A 314 -13.74 -11.78 18.50
CA LEU A 314 -13.78 -10.34 18.69
C LEU A 314 -14.65 -9.95 19.91
N ILE A 315 -15.80 -10.61 20.08
CA ILE A 315 -16.67 -10.40 21.24
C ILE A 315 -15.96 -10.84 22.53
N TRP A 316 -15.33 -12.02 22.50
CA TRP A 316 -14.68 -12.60 23.67
C TRP A 316 -13.49 -11.79 24.16
N CYS A 317 -12.69 -11.21 23.25
CA CYS A 317 -11.56 -10.36 23.63
C CYS A 317 -11.96 -8.93 24.02
N GLY A 318 -13.25 -8.61 24.11
CA GLY A 318 -13.71 -7.26 24.43
C GLY A 318 -13.45 -6.25 23.30
N GLY A 319 -13.47 -6.69 22.04
CA GLY A 319 -13.23 -5.84 20.88
C GLY A 319 -14.32 -4.81 20.62
N LEU A 320 -15.59 -5.13 20.91
CA LEU A 320 -16.72 -4.25 20.58
C LEU A 320 -16.60 -2.83 21.15
N PRO A 321 -16.25 -2.61 22.44
CA PRO A 321 -15.99 -1.27 22.96
C PRO A 321 -14.99 -0.45 22.14
N ILE A 322 -13.83 -1.02 21.77
CA ILE A 322 -12.81 -0.33 20.99
C ILE A 322 -13.36 0.05 19.60
N ILE A 323 -14.07 -0.87 18.95
CA ILE A 323 -14.67 -0.60 17.63
C ILE A 323 -15.74 0.50 17.73
N ILE A 324 -16.54 0.53 18.80
CA ILE A 324 -17.54 1.58 19.04
C ILE A 324 -16.83 2.93 19.27
N THR A 325 -15.78 2.98 20.08
CA THR A 325 -14.97 4.18 20.29
C THR A 325 -14.41 4.70 18.95
N LEU A 326 -13.84 3.83 18.12
CA LEU A 326 -13.34 4.21 16.80
C LEU A 326 -14.45 4.72 15.87
N LEU A 327 -15.66 4.16 15.97
CA LEU A 327 -16.82 4.65 15.24
C LEU A 327 -17.26 6.06 15.69
N THR A 328 -17.22 6.35 16.99
CA THR A 328 -17.78 7.59 17.56
C THR A 328 -16.77 8.72 17.67
N GLU A 329 -15.49 8.41 17.87
CA GLU A 329 -14.46 9.38 18.28
C GLU A 329 -13.35 9.58 17.24
N ASP A 330 -13.12 8.63 16.32
CA ASP A 330 -12.05 8.78 15.32
C ASP A 330 -12.39 9.83 14.26
N SER A 331 -11.39 10.65 13.88
CA SER A 331 -11.56 11.73 12.92
C SER A 331 -11.69 11.23 11.48
N SER A 332 -11.09 10.08 11.16
CA SER A 332 -11.11 9.51 9.82
C SER A 332 -12.47 8.89 9.47
N GLU A 333 -13.09 9.35 8.38
CA GLU A 333 -14.35 8.78 7.89
C GLU A 333 -14.18 7.32 7.47
N GLU A 334 -13.04 6.97 6.88
CA GLU A 334 -12.75 5.61 6.43
C GLU A 334 -12.65 4.65 7.61
N VAL A 335 -12.02 5.08 8.71
CA VAL A 335 -11.96 4.33 9.97
C VAL A 335 -13.37 4.11 10.52
N ARG A 336 -14.21 5.15 10.57
CA ARG A 336 -15.61 5.03 11.03
C ARG A 336 -16.44 4.09 10.15
N ARG A 337 -16.24 4.10 8.83
CA ARG A 337 -16.90 3.18 7.89
C ARG A 337 -16.47 1.73 8.12
N ALA A 338 -15.17 1.49 8.28
CA ALA A 338 -14.65 0.15 8.59
C ALA A 338 -15.17 -0.36 9.95
N ALA A 339 -15.20 0.49 10.98
CA ALA A 339 -15.78 0.16 12.27
C ALA A 339 -17.28 -0.19 12.18
N THR A 340 -18.04 0.60 11.41
CA THR A 340 -19.48 0.32 11.14
C THR A 340 -19.66 -1.06 10.50
N PHE A 341 -18.85 -1.37 9.49
CA PHE A 341 -18.89 -2.65 8.81
C PHE A 341 -18.63 -3.82 9.76
N ILE A 342 -17.59 -3.76 10.59
CA ILE A 342 -17.28 -4.78 11.60
C ILE A 342 -18.47 -4.99 12.55
N LEU A 343 -19.08 -3.91 13.08
CA LEU A 343 -20.22 -4.02 13.98
C LEU A 343 -21.44 -4.66 13.30
N GLN A 344 -21.68 -4.36 12.02
CA GLN A 344 -22.75 -4.99 11.25
C GLN A 344 -22.54 -6.49 11.07
N THR A 345 -21.29 -6.94 10.83
CA THR A 345 -20.98 -8.37 10.74
C THR A 345 -21.24 -9.08 12.07
N CYS A 346 -20.89 -8.47 13.21
CA CYS A 346 -21.12 -9.04 14.54
C CYS A 346 -22.60 -9.02 14.95
N LYS A 347 -23.40 -8.03 14.51
CA LYS A 347 -24.84 -7.97 14.78
C LYS A 347 -25.59 -9.18 14.18
N LYS A 348 -25.19 -9.62 12.98
CA LYS A 348 -25.77 -10.82 12.34
C LYS A 348 -25.52 -12.07 13.20
N ALA A 349 -24.33 -12.22 13.77
CA ALA A 349 -23.95 -13.31 14.67
C ALA A 349 -24.88 -13.44 15.89
N THR A 350 -25.10 -12.32 16.58
CA THR A 350 -25.89 -12.27 17.82
C THR A 350 -27.37 -12.55 17.55
N MET A 351 -27.86 -12.23 16.34
CA MET A 351 -29.23 -12.56 15.94
C MET A 351 -29.39 -14.00 15.41
N CYS A 352 -28.38 -14.55 14.73
CA CYS A 352 -28.37 -15.97 14.32
C CYS A 352 -28.24 -16.93 15.50
N SER A 353 -27.56 -16.51 16.58
CA SER A 353 -27.52 -17.24 17.86
C SER A 353 -28.83 -17.12 18.67
N GLY A 354 -29.81 -16.35 18.16
CA GLY A 354 -31.08 -16.06 18.80
C GLY A 354 -32.24 -16.96 18.36
N VAL A 355 -32.01 -18.21 17.92
CA VAL A 355 -33.02 -19.27 17.81
C VAL A 355 -32.34 -20.63 18.03
N GLY A 356 -32.23 -21.07 19.28
CA GLY A 356 -31.75 -22.41 19.61
C GLY A 356 -31.19 -22.48 21.02
N ASP A 357 -32.03 -22.86 21.98
CA ASP A 357 -31.58 -23.41 23.25
C ASP A 357 -30.78 -24.69 22.97
N PRO A 358 -29.52 -24.78 23.42
CA PRO A 358 -29.18 -25.98 24.17
C PRO A 358 -28.33 -25.62 25.40
N ILE A 359 -28.96 -25.07 26.44
CA ILE A 359 -28.50 -25.33 27.80
C ILE A 359 -29.13 -26.65 28.25
N ALA A 360 -28.49 -27.76 27.87
CA ALA A 360 -28.60 -29.00 28.63
C ALA A 360 -27.43 -29.93 28.30
N LYS A 361 -26.51 -30.02 29.26
CA LYS A 361 -25.50 -31.07 29.46
C LYS A 361 -24.19 -30.89 28.69
N GLN A 362 -23.31 -30.06 29.24
CA GLN A 362 -22.01 -30.48 29.81
C GLN A 362 -21.11 -29.25 30.02
N ALA A 363 -21.14 -28.69 31.23
CA ALA A 363 -20.07 -27.89 31.81
C ALA A 363 -20.43 -27.64 33.28
N GLU A 364 -20.40 -28.70 34.09
CA GLU A 364 -20.20 -28.50 35.52
C GLU A 364 -18.75 -28.04 35.73
N ASN A 365 -18.58 -27.03 36.59
CA ASN A 365 -17.34 -26.50 37.15
C ASN A 365 -16.49 -25.58 36.28
N VAL A 366 -16.89 -24.30 36.19
CA VAL A 366 -16.00 -23.18 36.53
C VAL A 366 -16.84 -22.09 37.19
N GLU A 367 -16.51 -21.77 38.45
CA GLU A 367 -17.14 -20.71 39.23
C GLU A 367 -16.83 -19.35 38.56
N ALA A 368 -17.84 -18.69 38.01
CA ALA A 368 -17.68 -17.38 37.39
C ALA A 368 -17.34 -16.30 38.45
N PRO A 369 -16.39 -15.37 38.20
CA PRO A 369 -16.04 -14.35 39.18
C PRO A 369 -17.24 -13.45 39.46
N LYS A 370 -17.62 -13.29 40.74
CA LYS A 370 -18.76 -12.50 41.24
C LYS A 370 -18.89 -11.08 40.62
N HIS A 371 -17.77 -10.52 40.17
CA HIS A 371 -17.70 -9.22 39.48
C HIS A 371 -18.45 -9.16 38.14
N ILE A 372 -18.53 -10.27 37.38
CA ILE A 372 -19.25 -10.31 36.10
C ILE A 372 -20.77 -10.36 36.31
N GLU A 373 -21.23 -11.06 37.35
CA GLU A 373 -22.64 -11.13 37.74
C GLU A 373 -23.14 -9.75 38.19
N GLU A 374 -22.31 -9.02 38.94
CA GLU A 374 -22.57 -7.64 39.38
C GLU A 374 -22.63 -6.66 38.20
N ILE A 375 -21.66 -6.68 37.27
CA ILE A 375 -21.70 -5.86 36.05
C ILE A 375 -22.96 -6.18 35.21
N ARG A 376 -23.33 -7.46 35.11
CA ARG A 376 -24.51 -7.90 34.36
C ARG A 376 -25.82 -7.47 35.02
N SER A 377 -25.87 -7.47 36.36
CA SER A 377 -27.01 -6.93 37.11
C SER A 377 -27.15 -5.42 36.93
N SER A 378 -26.03 -4.69 36.97
CA SER A 378 -25.98 -3.24 36.75
C SER A 378 -26.42 -2.85 35.34
N ALA A 379 -25.95 -3.58 34.32
CA ALA A 379 -26.36 -3.35 32.93
C ALA A 379 -27.86 -3.59 32.73
N ARG A 380 -28.44 -4.61 33.37
CA ARG A 380 -29.89 -4.90 33.32
C ARG A 380 -30.71 -3.80 34.01
N GLU A 381 -30.25 -3.29 35.15
CA GLU A 381 -30.91 -2.19 35.86
C GLU A 381 -30.90 -0.88 35.04
N MET A 382 -29.77 -0.58 34.40
CA MET A 382 -29.61 0.59 33.54
C MET A 382 -30.55 0.53 32.33
N LEU A 383 -30.67 -0.64 31.70
CA LEU A 383 -31.63 -0.88 30.61
C LEU A 383 -33.09 -0.70 31.06
N HIS A 384 -33.40 -1.14 32.28
CA HIS A 384 -34.74 -0.98 32.83
C HIS A 384 -35.08 0.50 33.11
N ARG A 385 -34.09 1.30 33.56
CA ARG A 385 -34.24 2.74 33.74
C ARG A 385 -34.45 3.47 32.42
N ILE A 386 -33.71 3.12 31.36
CA ILE A 386 -33.85 3.71 30.03
C ILE A 386 -35.28 3.48 29.49
N ASN A 387 -35.76 2.23 29.54
CA ASN A 387 -37.13 1.90 29.12
C ASN A 387 -38.20 2.65 29.92
N LEU A 388 -37.97 2.91 31.21
CA LEU A 388 -38.90 3.65 32.07
C LEU A 388 -38.94 5.16 31.76
N LEU A 389 -37.83 5.71 31.24
CA LEU A 389 -37.72 7.10 30.81
C LEU A 389 -38.30 7.31 29.41
N GLU A 390 -38.18 6.32 28.52
CA GLU A 390 -38.85 6.32 27.21
C GLU A 390 -40.38 6.24 27.38
N LYS A 391 -40.87 5.36 28.24
CA LYS A 391 -42.31 5.30 28.58
C LYS A 391 -42.86 6.58 29.20
N ARG A 392 -42.04 7.38 29.90
CA ARG A 392 -42.48 8.67 30.46
C ARG A 392 -42.54 9.78 29.41
N ARG A 393 -41.60 9.80 28.46
CA ARG A 393 -41.63 10.74 27.32
C ARG A 393 -42.85 10.55 26.41
N ASP A 394 -43.30 9.31 26.24
CA ASP A 394 -44.51 9.01 25.44
C ASP A 394 -45.83 9.42 26.12
N VAL A 395 -45.83 9.61 27.45
CA VAL A 395 -47.01 10.05 28.21
C VAL A 395 -47.05 11.57 28.32
N GLU A 396 -45.90 12.24 28.46
CA GLU A 396 -45.81 13.70 28.49
C GLU A 396 -46.08 14.35 27.11
N GLY A 397 -45.78 13.67 26.00
CA GLY A 397 -46.10 14.15 24.65
C GLY A 397 -47.58 14.06 24.23
N LYS A 398 -48.46 13.48 25.07
CA LYS A 398 -49.90 13.32 24.77
C LYS A 398 -50.83 14.23 25.56
N GLN A 399 -50.29 15.13 26.39
CA GLN A 399 -51.08 15.96 27.31
C GLN A 399 -51.14 17.45 26.92
N GLU A 400 -50.48 17.88 25.83
CA GLU A 400 -50.55 19.26 25.33
C GLU A 400 -51.62 19.49 24.24
N ASP A 401 -52.31 18.45 23.73
CA ASP A 401 -53.16 18.55 22.53
C ASP A 401 -54.68 18.41 22.77
N ALA A 402 -55.21 18.93 23.89
CA ALA A 402 -56.66 18.93 24.11
C ALA A 402 -57.20 20.08 25.00
N VAL A 403 -57.32 21.32 24.47
CA VAL A 403 -58.46 22.25 24.71
C VAL A 403 -58.58 23.28 23.54
N LEU A 404 -59.73 23.28 22.84
CA LEU A 404 -60.28 24.23 21.83
C LEU A 404 -61.26 25.25 22.52
N PRO A 405 -61.94 26.25 21.87
CA PRO A 405 -61.81 26.94 20.56
C PRO A 405 -62.10 28.49 20.55
N ASN A 406 -62.01 29.09 19.35
CA ASN A 406 -62.88 30.12 18.70
C ASN A 406 -62.39 31.56 18.34
N SER A 407 -62.38 31.78 17.01
CA SER A 407 -62.89 32.90 16.17
C SER A 407 -62.35 34.34 16.31
N HIS A 408 -61.74 34.87 15.24
CA HIS A 408 -62.40 35.85 14.34
C HIS A 408 -61.67 36.04 13.00
N GLU A 409 -62.44 36.52 12.04
CA GLU A 409 -62.24 36.65 10.60
C GLU A 409 -61.15 37.63 10.14
N GLY A 410 -60.71 37.49 8.88
CA GLY A 410 -60.50 38.67 8.04
C GLY A 410 -59.28 38.70 7.11
N ARG A 411 -59.53 38.29 5.87
CA ARG A 411 -59.02 38.84 4.58
C ARG A 411 -57.58 38.61 4.09
N ASP A 412 -57.61 38.08 2.86
CA ASP A 412 -56.90 38.49 1.65
C ASP A 412 -55.52 37.89 1.30
N GLN A 413 -55.62 36.93 0.36
CA GLN A 413 -55.06 36.99 -1.00
C GLN A 413 -53.71 36.32 -1.32
N ILE A 414 -53.84 35.30 -2.19
CA ILE A 414 -53.08 35.02 -3.43
C ILE A 414 -51.93 33.98 -3.36
N SER A 415 -52.28 32.80 -3.90
CA SER A 415 -51.56 31.96 -4.88
C SER A 415 -50.29 31.17 -4.52
N LEU A 416 -50.43 29.83 -4.55
CA LEU A 416 -49.46 28.86 -5.11
C LEU A 416 -49.61 28.84 -6.66
N PRO A 417 -48.73 28.23 -7.51
CA PRO A 417 -47.59 27.32 -7.25
C PRO A 417 -46.32 27.50 -8.16
N ALA A 418 -45.37 26.58 -7.99
CA ALA A 418 -44.47 25.98 -9.00
C ALA A 418 -43.08 26.57 -9.32
N LEU A 419 -42.07 25.79 -8.91
CA LEU A 419 -40.81 25.41 -9.59
C LEU A 419 -40.42 26.13 -10.89
N ASN A 420 -39.19 26.68 -10.91
CA ASN A 420 -38.20 26.44 -11.96
C ASN A 420 -36.80 26.93 -11.54
N LEU A 421 -35.79 26.08 -11.73
CA LEU A 421 -34.37 26.44 -11.70
C LEU A 421 -34.04 27.29 -12.95
N PRO A 422 -33.04 28.20 -12.91
CA PRO A 422 -31.80 27.87 -13.63
C PRO A 422 -30.50 28.43 -13.03
N LEU A 423 -29.40 27.80 -13.47
CA LEU A 423 -28.00 28.19 -13.37
C LEU A 423 -27.73 29.63 -13.86
N HIS A 424 -26.89 30.40 -13.16
CA HIS A 424 -25.94 31.30 -13.82
C HIS A 424 -24.72 31.70 -12.96
N ILE A 425 -23.60 31.83 -13.67
CA ILE A 425 -22.25 32.26 -13.25
C ILE A 425 -22.25 33.79 -13.07
N PRO A 426 -21.34 34.36 -12.26
CA PRO A 426 -20.59 35.52 -12.78
C PRO A 426 -19.09 35.52 -12.43
N GLN A 427 -18.28 35.85 -13.46
CA GLN A 427 -17.00 36.57 -13.34
C GLN A 427 -17.31 38.08 -13.38
N ASN A 428 -16.63 38.92 -12.58
CA ASN A 428 -15.53 39.79 -13.04
C ASN A 428 -15.09 40.86 -11.98
N GLU A 429 -13.76 41.00 -11.87
CA GLU A 429 -12.90 42.20 -11.77
C GLU A 429 -13.18 43.47 -10.91
N GLY A 430 -12.08 44.00 -10.35
CA GLY A 430 -11.87 45.36 -9.84
C GLY A 430 -10.68 45.41 -8.85
N VAL A 431 -9.41 45.37 -9.30
CA VAL A 431 -8.47 46.51 -9.50
C VAL A 431 -8.24 47.40 -8.28
N GLU A 432 -7.01 47.36 -7.73
CA GLU A 432 -6.29 48.55 -7.25
C GLU A 432 -4.76 48.34 -7.32
N THR A 433 -4.04 49.43 -7.52
CA THR A 433 -2.78 49.57 -8.26
C THR A 433 -1.56 49.94 -7.40
N VAL A 434 -0.39 49.29 -7.65
CA VAL A 434 0.99 49.88 -7.87
C VAL A 434 1.69 50.58 -6.67
N PRO A 435 3.06 50.72 -6.55
CA PRO A 435 4.16 50.45 -7.51
C PRO A 435 5.39 49.62 -7.05
N ARG A 436 6.11 49.17 -8.09
CA ARG A 436 7.54 48.84 -8.17
C ARG A 436 8.44 50.04 -7.88
N ASN A 437 9.60 49.80 -7.27
CA ASN A 437 10.82 50.57 -7.53
C ASN A 437 11.95 49.63 -8.00
N ILE A 438 12.56 50.01 -9.11
CA ILE A 438 13.76 49.44 -9.72
C ILE A 438 14.92 50.37 -9.33
N THR A 439 16.09 49.81 -9.02
CA THR A 439 17.35 50.55 -9.18
C THR A 439 18.46 49.59 -9.60
N GLU A 440 19.01 49.85 -10.79
CA GLU A 440 20.21 49.25 -11.35
C GLU A 440 21.48 49.86 -10.74
N ARG A 441 22.53 49.05 -10.57
CA ARG A 441 23.92 49.41 -10.96
C ARG A 441 24.85 48.21 -10.77
N GLY A 442 25.61 47.88 -11.81
CA GLY A 442 26.58 46.79 -11.82
C GLY A 442 28.00 47.18 -11.42
N ASN A 443 28.91 46.19 -11.41
CA ASN A 443 30.25 46.27 -12.00
C ASN A 443 31.02 44.94 -11.86
N ASN A 444 31.62 44.52 -12.99
CA ASN A 444 32.91 43.87 -13.24
C ASN A 444 33.72 43.19 -12.12
N GLY A 445 34.27 42.01 -12.45
CA GLY A 445 35.73 41.78 -12.33
C GLY A 445 36.23 40.51 -11.64
N THR A 446 36.78 39.59 -12.46
CA THR A 446 37.98 38.76 -12.24
C THR A 446 38.05 37.68 -11.13
N GLY A 447 38.31 36.43 -11.56
CA GLY A 447 39.57 35.75 -11.23
C GLY A 447 39.57 34.66 -10.15
N ALA A 448 39.70 33.41 -10.63
CA ALA A 448 40.45 32.30 -10.03
C ALA A 448 40.05 31.75 -8.64
N LEU A 449 39.61 30.49 -8.57
CA LEU A 449 40.44 29.36 -8.13
C LEU A 449 39.65 28.06 -8.12
N MET A 450 40.33 27.00 -8.58
CA MET A 450 39.92 25.61 -8.47
C MET A 450 39.54 25.24 -7.03
N SER A 451 38.41 24.57 -6.86
CA SER A 451 38.32 23.48 -5.89
C SER A 451 37.40 22.41 -6.44
N SER A 452 38.01 21.27 -6.71
CA SER A 452 37.41 19.97 -6.97
C SER A 452 36.47 19.60 -5.83
N HIS A 453 35.16 19.76 -6.04
CA HIS A 453 34.14 19.07 -5.26
C HIS A 453 33.49 18.03 -6.16
N ILE A 454 34.08 16.82 -6.10
CA ILE A 454 33.37 15.58 -6.36
C ILE A 454 32.22 15.54 -5.35
N LEU A 455 31.03 15.91 -5.80
CA LEU A 455 29.81 15.75 -5.01
C LEU A 455 29.54 14.24 -4.86
N PRO A 456 29.28 13.74 -3.65
CA PRO A 456 28.68 12.42 -3.49
C PRO A 456 27.32 12.45 -4.20
N LEU A 457 26.98 11.40 -4.93
CA LEU A 457 25.65 11.22 -5.50
C LEU A 457 24.65 10.95 -4.37
N GLU A 458 24.21 12.04 -3.74
CA GLU A 458 23.25 12.17 -2.64
C GLU A 458 21.79 12.21 -3.14
N GLY A 459 21.53 11.75 -4.37
CA GLY A 459 20.19 11.56 -4.94
C GLY A 459 19.41 10.38 -4.33
N ALA A 460 20.05 9.59 -3.46
CA ALA A 460 19.46 8.48 -2.72
C ALA A 460 18.31 8.89 -1.79
N SER A 461 18.20 10.18 -1.44
CA SER A 461 17.11 10.70 -0.61
C SER A 461 15.81 11.02 -1.38
N LYS A 462 15.87 11.21 -2.72
CA LYS A 462 14.68 11.55 -3.53
C LYS A 462 13.99 10.32 -4.14
N GLN A 463 14.72 9.20 -4.26
CA GLN A 463 14.15 7.90 -4.65
C GLN A 463 13.44 7.18 -3.48
N LEU A 464 13.71 7.62 -2.25
CA LEU A 464 12.94 7.29 -1.05
C LEU A 464 11.48 7.81 -1.15
N GLU A 465 11.28 8.94 -1.84
CA GLU A 465 9.97 9.60 -2.05
C GLU A 465 9.14 8.98 -3.19
N ALA A 466 9.76 8.28 -4.14
CA ALA A 466 9.07 7.54 -5.21
C ALA A 466 8.58 6.14 -4.79
N ASN A 467 8.98 5.62 -3.64
CA ASN A 467 8.35 4.42 -3.05
C ASN A 467 7.22 4.77 -2.06
N ARG A 468 6.99 6.06 -1.74
CA ARG A 468 5.69 6.50 -1.20
C ARG A 468 4.56 6.33 -2.24
N LEU A 469 4.88 6.16 -3.52
CA LEU A 469 3.94 5.67 -4.53
C LEU A 469 3.47 4.22 -4.25
N VAL A 470 4.24 3.42 -3.49
CA VAL A 470 3.86 2.09 -2.97
C VAL A 470 2.94 2.21 -1.73
N GLU A 471 2.99 3.31 -0.96
CA GLU A 471 1.96 3.60 0.06
C GLU A 471 0.62 4.00 -0.56
N TRP A 472 0.64 4.60 -1.76
CA TRP A 472 -0.50 5.26 -2.40
C TRP A 472 -1.30 4.38 -3.39
N LEU A 473 -0.74 3.31 -3.95
CA LEU A 473 -1.39 2.57 -5.05
C LEU A 473 -2.43 1.49 -4.67
N CYS A 474 -2.77 1.25 -3.39
CA CYS A 474 -3.88 0.32 -3.03
C CYS A 474 -4.79 0.72 -1.87
N VAL A 475 -4.61 1.90 -1.29
CA VAL A 475 -5.80 2.74 -1.03
C VAL A 475 -6.60 2.92 -2.34
N CYS A 476 -5.94 2.89 -3.51
CA CYS A 476 -6.56 2.90 -4.84
C CYS A 476 -7.28 1.62 -5.29
N TYR A 477 -7.33 0.52 -4.53
CA TYR A 477 -8.31 -0.55 -4.77
C TYR A 477 -9.30 -0.71 -3.60
N LEU A 478 -9.63 0.37 -2.90
CA LEU A 478 -10.93 0.44 -2.20
C LEU A 478 -12.08 0.81 -3.16
N SER A 479 -11.82 1.02 -4.47
CA SER A 479 -12.69 1.85 -5.32
C SER A 479 -13.05 1.32 -6.73
N GLU A 480 -12.40 0.30 -7.32
CA GLU A 480 -12.55 0.11 -8.77
C GLU A 480 -13.69 -0.77 -9.31
N LYS A 481 -14.53 -1.42 -8.47
CA LYS A 481 -15.95 -1.73 -8.75
C LYS A 481 -16.56 -2.72 -7.74
N LYS A 482 -17.59 -2.24 -7.04
CA LYS A 482 -18.60 -2.98 -6.24
C LYS A 482 -18.18 -3.51 -4.89
#